data_AF-A0A3A0CB49-F1
#
_entry.id   AF-A0A3A0CB49-F1
#
_cell.length_a   1.000
_cell.length_b   1.000
_cell.length_c   1.000
_cell.angle_alpha   90.00
_cell.angle_beta   90.00
_cell.angle_gamma   90.00
#
_symmetry.space_group_name_H-M   'P 1'
#
loop_
_entity.id
_entity.type
_entity.pdbx_description
1 polymer ?
#
loop_
_entity_poly.entity_id
_entity_poly.type
_entity_poly.pdbx_seq_one_letter_code
_entity_poly.pdbx_strand_id
1 'polypeptide(L)'
;MVSASACLLTVSILGSAVVLGYKAYRRYEMKSRVRGFISSLENRTPEELVDRAEELKQRPKVAQYILPELKRAMANARSEGQLCAAIEISRAFISHHSIERALFDLRRDPRETVASLAVSVLAQAQPPEHAAKLLGECLDGANAAEVADAVVDEVCAGLLRLGEPGLAEMKMRIGLLGPDRRVWIAGYVNAVGGPYRRLWLDMLLADAEPRVRDAAAKALAEDRVAAGS
;
A
#
# COMPACT_ATOMS: atom_id res chain seq x y z
N MET A 1 -53.73 -29.61 26.50
CA MET A 1 -52.93 -28.41 26.17
C MET A 1 -51.42 -28.65 26.09
N VAL A 2 -50.84 -29.64 26.77
CA VAL A 2 -49.38 -29.92 26.78
C VAL A 2 -48.81 -30.37 25.42
N SER A 3 -49.58 -31.11 24.61
CA SER A 3 -49.13 -31.62 23.30
C SER A 3 -48.90 -30.53 22.24
N ALA A 4 -49.74 -29.49 22.21
CA ALA A 4 -49.58 -28.38 21.27
C ALA A 4 -48.33 -27.53 21.55
N SER A 5 -47.98 -27.36 22.82
CA SER A 5 -46.77 -26.63 23.25
C SER A 5 -45.48 -27.37 22.87
N ALA A 6 -45.48 -28.71 22.94
CA ALA A 6 -44.33 -29.53 22.53
C ALA A 6 -44.08 -29.46 21.01
N CYS A 7 -45.14 -29.45 20.19
CA CYS A 7 -45.03 -29.31 18.74
C CYS A 7 -44.53 -27.92 18.29
N LEU A 8 -44.95 -26.84 18.95
CA LEU A 8 -44.47 -25.49 18.65
C LEU A 8 -42.98 -25.31 18.98
N LEU A 9 -42.50 -26.00 20.02
CA LEU A 9 -41.11 -25.94 20.48
C LEU A 9 -40.18 -26.72 19.54
N THR A 10 -40.60 -27.89 19.05
CA THR A 10 -39.84 -28.64 18.03
C THR A 10 -39.81 -27.93 16.68
N VAL A 11 -40.91 -27.31 16.23
CA VAL A 11 -40.92 -26.50 15.00
C VAL A 11 -40.01 -25.27 15.13
N SER A 12 -39.96 -24.63 16.30
CA SER A 12 -39.06 -23.48 16.54
C SER A 12 -37.59 -23.88 16.59
N ILE A 13 -37.26 -25.04 17.17
CA ILE A 13 -35.89 -25.59 17.19
C ILE A 13 -35.46 -26.03 15.79
N LEU A 14 -36.30 -26.75 15.05
CA LEU A 14 -36.02 -27.15 13.66
C LEU A 14 -35.87 -25.94 12.75
N GLY A 15 -36.75 -24.93 12.87
CA GLY A 15 -36.63 -23.68 12.13
C GLY A 15 -35.32 -22.93 12.44
N SER A 16 -34.92 -22.88 13.71
CA SER A 16 -33.65 -22.29 14.13
C SER A 16 -32.44 -23.06 13.59
N ALA A 17 -32.48 -24.40 13.62
CA ALA A 17 -31.43 -25.26 13.09
C ALA A 17 -31.29 -25.16 11.56
N VAL A 18 -32.40 -25.07 10.83
CA VAL A 18 -32.41 -24.84 9.37
C VAL A 18 -31.86 -23.46 9.03
N VAL A 19 -32.24 -22.41 9.76
CA VAL A 19 -31.70 -21.06 9.56
C VAL A 19 -30.20 -21.00 9.89
N LEU A 20 -29.74 -21.67 10.94
CA LEU A 20 -28.33 -21.83 11.29
C LEU A 20 -27.56 -22.60 10.21
N GLY A 21 -28.10 -23.72 9.74
CA GLY A 21 -27.54 -24.53 8.66
C GLY A 21 -27.44 -23.75 7.35
N TYR A 22 -28.48 -23.00 6.98
CA TYR A 22 -28.48 -22.15 5.79
C TYR A 22 -27.47 -21.00 5.89
N LYS A 23 -27.36 -20.35 7.06
CA LYS A 23 -26.32 -19.33 7.31
C LYS A 23 -24.92 -19.92 7.25
N ALA A 24 -24.72 -21.12 7.80
CA ALA A 24 -23.44 -21.84 7.73
C ALA A 24 -23.07 -22.21 6.29
N TYR A 25 -24.04 -22.72 5.52
CA TYR A 25 -23.86 -23.05 4.09
C TYR A 25 -23.53 -21.81 3.27
N ARG A 26 -24.31 -20.72 3.39
CA ARG A 26 -24.03 -19.43 2.74
C ARG A 26 -22.62 -18.92 3.06
N ARG A 27 -22.17 -19.07 4.31
CA ARG A 27 -20.84 -18.67 4.75
C ARG A 27 -19.76 -19.55 4.12
N TYR A 28 -19.96 -20.87 4.06
CA TYR A 28 -19.04 -21.79 3.39
C TYR A 28 -18.93 -21.49 1.88
N GLU A 29 -20.07 -21.33 1.21
CA GLU A 29 -20.14 -20.99 -0.21
C GLU A 29 -19.44 -19.67 -0.51
N MET A 30 -19.68 -18.62 0.30
CA MET A 30 -19.00 -17.34 0.16
C MET A 30 -17.49 -17.48 0.33
N LYS A 31 -17.02 -18.23 1.34
CA LYS A 31 -15.58 -18.50 1.52
C LYS A 31 -14.98 -19.24 0.33
N SER A 32 -15.68 -20.23 -0.21
CA SER A 32 -15.24 -20.98 -1.40
C SER A 32 -15.11 -20.07 -2.62
N ARG A 33 -16.11 -19.21 -2.86
CA ARG A 33 -16.09 -18.22 -3.94
C ARG A 33 -14.96 -17.20 -3.77
N VAL A 34 -14.76 -16.69 -2.55
CA VAL A 34 -13.64 -15.77 -2.24
C VAL A 34 -12.30 -16.44 -2.49
N ARG A 35 -12.12 -17.69 -2.04
CA ARG A 35 -10.87 -18.42 -2.30
C ARG A 35 -10.64 -18.63 -3.79
N GLY A 36 -11.66 -19.04 -4.53
CA GLY A 36 -11.59 -19.16 -5.99
C GLY A 36 -11.25 -17.83 -6.66
N PHE A 37 -11.84 -16.73 -6.19
CA PHE A 37 -11.50 -15.38 -6.66
C PHE A 37 -10.03 -15.03 -6.41
N ILE A 38 -9.53 -15.20 -5.18
CA ILE A 38 -8.13 -14.91 -4.82
C ILE A 38 -7.15 -15.77 -5.63
N SER A 39 -7.44 -17.06 -5.80
CA SER A 39 -6.61 -17.95 -6.64
C SER A 39 -6.65 -17.60 -8.13
N SER A 40 -7.70 -16.91 -8.60
CA SER A 40 -7.81 -16.46 -9.99
C SER A 40 -7.06 -15.17 -10.30
N LEU A 41 -6.58 -14.43 -9.28
CA LEU A 41 -6.06 -13.08 -9.45
C LEU A 41 -4.82 -13.01 -10.34
N GLU A 42 -3.96 -14.03 -10.29
CA GLU A 42 -2.74 -14.10 -11.10
C GLU A 42 -3.02 -14.14 -12.61
N ASN A 43 -4.23 -14.58 -13.02
CA ASN A 43 -4.62 -14.68 -14.43
C ASN A 43 -5.34 -13.43 -14.94
N ARG A 44 -5.47 -12.38 -14.11
CA ARG A 44 -6.19 -11.14 -14.46
C ARG A 44 -5.22 -10.09 -14.96
N THR A 45 -5.70 -9.22 -15.84
CA THR A 45 -4.89 -8.07 -16.27
C THR A 45 -4.84 -7.00 -15.16
N PRO A 46 -3.83 -6.11 -15.18
CA PRO A 46 -3.76 -5.00 -14.23
C PRO A 46 -5.04 -4.14 -14.19
N GLU A 47 -5.64 -3.87 -15.33
CA GLU A 47 -6.88 -3.07 -15.44
C GLU A 47 -8.04 -3.79 -14.77
N GLU A 48 -8.18 -5.09 -14.97
CA GLU A 48 -9.21 -5.90 -14.30
C GLU A 48 -9.02 -5.90 -12.78
N LEU A 49 -7.78 -5.92 -12.29
CA LEU A 49 -7.51 -5.88 -10.84
C LEU A 49 -7.94 -4.54 -10.23
N VAL A 50 -7.70 -3.43 -10.93
CA VAL A 50 -8.14 -2.09 -10.52
C VAL A 50 -9.67 -2.02 -10.43
N ASP A 51 -10.36 -2.48 -11.48
CA ASP A 51 -11.84 -2.50 -11.50
C ASP A 51 -12.40 -3.35 -10.35
N ARG A 52 -11.79 -4.52 -10.07
CA ARG A 52 -12.21 -5.38 -8.96
C ARG A 52 -11.93 -4.74 -7.60
N ALA A 53 -10.81 -4.05 -7.42
CA ALA A 53 -10.52 -3.35 -6.17
C ALA A 53 -11.60 -2.29 -5.88
N GLU A 54 -12.03 -1.53 -6.89
CA GLU A 54 -13.09 -0.53 -6.74
C GLU A 54 -14.47 -1.14 -6.49
N GLU A 55 -14.83 -2.25 -7.17
CA GLU A 55 -16.06 -2.99 -6.86
C GLU A 55 -16.09 -3.50 -5.41
N LEU A 56 -14.94 -3.91 -4.87
CA LEU A 56 -14.82 -4.44 -3.52
C LEU A 56 -14.97 -3.35 -2.44
N LYS A 57 -14.46 -2.14 -2.68
CA LYS A 57 -14.70 -0.97 -1.80
C LYS A 57 -16.20 -0.71 -1.60
N GLN A 58 -17.01 -0.90 -2.64
CA GLN A 58 -18.46 -0.70 -2.59
C GLN A 58 -19.22 -1.84 -1.87
N ARG A 59 -18.53 -2.92 -1.47
CA ARG A 59 -19.14 -4.14 -0.91
C ARG A 59 -18.57 -4.51 0.47
N PRO A 60 -18.80 -3.70 1.52
CA PRO A 60 -18.21 -3.91 2.85
C PRO A 60 -18.58 -5.25 3.51
N LYS A 61 -19.75 -5.83 3.21
CA LYS A 61 -20.14 -7.16 3.71
C LYS A 61 -19.33 -8.31 3.11
N VAL A 62 -18.69 -8.11 1.95
CA VAL A 62 -17.82 -9.10 1.32
C VAL A 62 -16.39 -8.95 1.83
N ALA A 63 -15.97 -7.72 2.17
CA ALA A 63 -14.66 -7.42 2.76
C ALA A 63 -14.30 -8.34 3.95
N GLN A 64 -15.26 -8.60 4.87
CA GLN A 64 -15.04 -9.47 6.04
C GLN A 64 -14.57 -10.89 5.68
N TYR A 65 -14.90 -11.39 4.49
CA TYR A 65 -14.48 -12.70 4.01
C TYR A 65 -13.19 -12.64 3.18
N ILE A 66 -12.95 -11.51 2.53
CA ILE A 66 -11.79 -11.28 1.65
C ILE A 66 -10.53 -10.99 2.47
N LEU A 67 -10.62 -10.14 3.50
CA LEU A 67 -9.44 -9.71 4.28
C LEU A 67 -8.59 -10.88 4.81
N PRO A 68 -9.18 -11.94 5.44
CA PRO A 68 -8.38 -13.06 5.93
C PRO A 68 -7.71 -13.86 4.80
N GLU A 69 -8.39 -14.02 3.66
CA GLU A 69 -7.85 -14.78 2.53
C GLU A 69 -6.80 -13.95 1.74
N LEU A 70 -6.95 -12.62 1.64
CA LEU A 70 -5.90 -11.74 1.12
C LEU A 70 -4.65 -11.78 1.98
N LYS A 71 -4.79 -11.66 3.30
CA LYS A 71 -3.65 -11.79 4.22
C LYS A 71 -2.98 -13.14 4.08
N ARG A 72 -3.77 -14.22 3.95
CA ARG A 72 -3.25 -15.57 3.72
C ARG A 72 -2.53 -15.68 2.38
N ALA A 73 -3.05 -15.06 1.32
CA ALA A 73 -2.41 -15.03 0.01
C ALA A 73 -1.08 -14.27 0.06
N MET A 74 -1.05 -13.08 0.67
CA MET A 74 0.20 -12.31 0.82
C MET A 74 1.27 -13.08 1.58
N ALA A 75 0.89 -13.82 2.63
CA ALA A 75 1.84 -14.60 3.43
C ALA A 75 2.30 -15.92 2.78
N ASN A 76 1.53 -16.48 1.84
CA ASN A 76 1.77 -17.83 1.29
C ASN A 76 1.85 -17.88 -0.24
N ALA A 77 1.93 -16.73 -0.92
CA ALA A 77 2.00 -16.67 -2.36
C ALA A 77 3.23 -17.43 -2.87
N ARG A 78 3.03 -18.28 -3.87
CA ARG A 78 4.09 -19.15 -4.41
C ARG A 78 4.83 -18.52 -5.58
N SER A 79 4.23 -17.53 -6.22
CA SER A 79 4.80 -16.78 -7.34
C SER A 79 4.79 -15.28 -7.04
N GLU A 80 5.67 -14.55 -7.73
CA GLU A 80 5.68 -13.09 -7.73
C GLU A 80 4.35 -12.53 -8.26
N GLY A 81 3.86 -13.06 -9.39
CA GLY A 81 2.61 -12.61 -10.01
C GLY A 81 1.40 -12.74 -9.08
N GLN A 82 1.28 -13.86 -8.36
CA GLN A 82 0.22 -14.05 -7.37
C GLN A 82 0.31 -13.04 -6.23
N LEU A 83 1.53 -12.73 -5.76
CA LEU A 83 1.74 -11.79 -4.67
C LEU A 83 1.43 -10.35 -5.12
N CYS A 84 1.92 -9.95 -6.28
CA CYS A 84 1.64 -8.64 -6.87
C CYS A 84 0.12 -8.43 -7.07
N ALA A 85 -0.58 -9.43 -7.61
CA ALA A 85 -2.03 -9.35 -7.78
C ALA A 85 -2.78 -9.25 -6.44
N ALA A 86 -2.30 -9.93 -5.39
CA ALA A 86 -2.86 -9.81 -4.04
C ALA A 86 -2.61 -8.42 -3.43
N ILE A 87 -1.43 -7.83 -3.66
CA ILE A 87 -1.09 -6.46 -3.24
C ILE A 87 -2.01 -5.45 -3.94
N GLU A 88 -2.23 -5.58 -5.25
CA GLU A 88 -3.10 -4.68 -6.00
C GLU A 88 -4.54 -4.68 -5.48
N ILE A 89 -5.12 -5.87 -5.24
CA ILE A 89 -6.46 -5.96 -4.65
C ILE A 89 -6.48 -5.41 -3.21
N SER A 90 -5.36 -5.49 -2.49
CA SER A 90 -5.26 -4.97 -1.11
C SER A 90 -5.40 -3.45 -1.04
N ARG A 91 -5.21 -2.72 -2.14
CA ARG A 91 -5.49 -1.28 -2.27
C ARG A 91 -6.91 -0.91 -1.86
N ALA A 92 -7.88 -1.78 -2.14
CA ALA A 92 -9.28 -1.61 -1.74
C ALA A 92 -9.48 -1.54 -0.21
N PHE A 93 -8.51 -2.07 0.54
CA PHE A 93 -8.58 -2.31 1.97
C PHE A 93 -7.43 -1.65 2.73
N ILE A 94 -6.75 -0.67 2.13
CA ILE A 94 -5.58 -0.01 2.74
C ILE A 94 -5.87 0.61 4.11
N SER A 95 -7.11 1.06 4.34
CA SER A 95 -7.56 1.59 5.63
C SER A 95 -7.73 0.54 6.74
N HIS A 96 -7.68 -0.75 6.39
CA HIS A 96 -7.68 -1.82 7.38
C HIS A 96 -6.27 -2.08 7.89
N HIS A 97 -6.05 -1.82 9.19
CA HIS A 97 -4.74 -1.97 9.85
C HIS A 97 -4.05 -3.34 9.61
N SER A 98 -4.82 -4.43 9.48
CA SER A 98 -4.23 -5.75 9.19
C SER A 98 -3.62 -5.87 7.79
N ILE A 99 -4.16 -5.14 6.81
CA ILE A 99 -3.68 -5.11 5.44
C ILE A 99 -2.52 -4.12 5.33
N GLU A 100 -2.67 -2.93 5.89
CA GLU A 100 -1.59 -1.94 6.02
C GLU A 100 -0.33 -2.57 6.62
N ARG A 101 -0.45 -3.27 7.75
CA ARG A 101 0.69 -3.95 8.38
C ARG A 101 1.29 -5.04 7.49
N ALA A 102 0.46 -5.82 6.80
CA ALA A 102 0.96 -6.86 5.90
C ALA A 102 1.73 -6.26 4.71
N LEU A 103 1.25 -5.15 4.14
CA LEU A 103 1.94 -4.41 3.08
C LEU A 103 3.24 -3.78 3.60
N PHE A 104 3.21 -3.22 4.81
CA PHE A 104 4.41 -2.67 5.45
C PHE A 104 5.49 -3.74 5.65
N ASP A 105 5.12 -4.94 6.07
CA ASP A 105 6.05 -6.06 6.22
C ASP A 105 6.68 -6.47 4.87
N LEU A 106 5.91 -6.38 3.77
CA LEU A 106 6.39 -6.70 2.40
C LEU A 106 7.42 -5.71 1.84
N ARG A 107 7.66 -4.56 2.48
CA ARG A 107 8.75 -3.64 2.08
C ARG A 107 10.15 -4.29 2.14
N ARG A 108 10.27 -5.39 2.90
CA ARG A 108 11.51 -6.18 3.05
C ARG A 108 11.47 -7.48 2.24
N ASP A 109 10.50 -7.64 1.35
CA ASP A 109 10.47 -8.80 0.45
C ASP A 109 11.71 -8.77 -0.46
N PRO A 110 12.41 -9.91 -0.66
CA PRO A 110 13.61 -9.96 -1.50
C PRO A 110 13.34 -9.66 -2.98
N ARG A 111 12.08 -9.72 -3.43
CA ARG A 111 11.68 -9.37 -4.79
C ARG A 111 11.37 -7.88 -4.85
N GLU A 112 12.25 -7.11 -5.49
CA GLU A 112 12.13 -5.65 -5.57
C GLU A 112 10.79 -5.18 -6.14
N THR A 113 10.25 -5.87 -7.16
CA THR A 113 8.93 -5.58 -7.74
C THR A 113 7.82 -5.66 -6.69
N VAL A 114 7.84 -6.69 -5.84
CA VAL A 114 6.86 -6.91 -4.78
C VAL A 114 6.99 -5.82 -3.71
N ALA A 115 8.22 -5.57 -3.26
CA ALA A 115 8.49 -4.63 -2.19
C ALA A 115 8.12 -3.19 -2.60
N SER A 116 8.52 -2.77 -3.81
CA SER A 116 8.16 -1.48 -4.40
C SER A 116 6.64 -1.35 -4.58
N LEU A 117 5.96 -2.39 -5.09
CA LEU A 117 4.50 -2.37 -5.26
C LEU A 117 3.76 -2.27 -3.91
N ALA A 118 4.22 -2.97 -2.87
CA ALA A 118 3.63 -2.85 -1.55
C ALA A 118 3.71 -1.41 -1.01
N VAL A 119 4.86 -0.77 -1.21
CA VAL A 119 5.11 0.62 -0.80
C VAL A 119 4.27 1.61 -1.62
N SER A 120 4.12 1.40 -2.93
CA SER A 120 3.29 2.26 -3.77
C SER A 120 1.79 2.18 -3.41
N VAL A 121 1.34 1.04 -2.89
CA VAL A 121 -0.01 0.90 -2.32
C VAL A 121 -0.11 1.59 -0.95
N LEU A 122 0.90 1.49 -0.08
CA LEU A 122 0.94 2.24 1.19
C LEU A 122 0.90 3.75 0.97
N ALA A 123 1.51 4.26 -0.10
CA ALA A 123 1.47 5.67 -0.47
C ALA A 123 0.05 6.21 -0.75
N GLN A 124 -0.93 5.33 -0.96
CA GLN A 124 -2.32 5.68 -1.21
C GLN A 124 -3.18 5.69 0.06
N ALA A 125 -2.59 5.39 1.23
CA ALA A 125 -3.29 5.44 2.51
C ALA A 125 -3.89 6.84 2.77
N GLN A 126 -4.95 6.88 3.56
CA GLN A 126 -5.63 8.12 3.93
C GLN A 126 -5.69 8.22 5.46
N PRO A 127 -5.50 9.41 6.04
CA PRO A 127 -5.20 10.68 5.36
C PRO A 127 -3.73 10.79 4.87
N PRO A 128 -3.37 11.79 4.04
CA PRO A 128 -2.03 11.94 3.47
C PRO A 128 -0.90 12.01 4.51
N GLU A 129 -1.16 12.56 5.70
CA GLU A 129 -0.20 12.62 6.81
C GLU A 129 0.13 11.23 7.34
N HIS A 130 -0.87 10.33 7.38
CA HIS A 130 -0.67 8.94 7.78
C HIS A 130 0.12 8.18 6.71
N ALA A 131 -0.19 8.38 5.43
CA ALA A 131 0.59 7.81 4.34
C ALA A 131 2.05 8.28 4.38
N ALA A 132 2.28 9.58 4.61
CA ALA A 132 3.62 10.14 4.71
C ALA A 132 4.39 9.46 5.85
N LYS A 133 3.79 9.34 7.03
CA LYS A 133 4.41 8.67 8.17
C LYS A 133 4.77 7.20 7.87
N LEU A 134 3.84 6.43 7.30
CA LEU A 134 4.09 5.03 6.91
C LEU A 134 5.23 4.91 5.90
N LEU A 135 5.27 5.78 4.90
CA LEU A 135 6.35 5.83 3.91
C LEU A 135 7.68 6.21 4.57
N GLY A 136 7.67 7.15 5.50
CA GLY A 136 8.85 7.49 6.29
C GLY A 136 9.40 6.28 7.06
N GLU A 137 8.54 5.54 7.76
CA GLU A 137 8.91 4.31 8.48
C GLU A 137 9.45 3.21 7.54
N CYS A 138 9.12 3.26 6.24
CA CYS A 138 9.71 2.34 5.26
C CYS A 138 11.20 2.60 5.00
N LEU A 139 11.73 3.78 5.35
CA LEU A 139 13.17 4.08 5.24
C LEU A 139 13.99 3.51 6.40
N ASP A 140 13.34 2.97 7.43
CA ASP A 140 14.05 2.40 8.58
C ASP A 140 14.87 1.17 8.16
N GLY A 141 16.19 1.32 8.21
CA GLY A 141 17.17 0.32 7.75
C GLY A 141 17.78 0.59 6.37
N ALA A 142 17.44 1.70 5.71
CA ALA A 142 17.98 2.04 4.38
C ALA A 142 19.53 2.12 4.36
N ASN A 143 20.15 2.78 5.34
CA ASN A 143 21.62 2.85 5.45
C ASN A 143 22.29 1.49 5.78
N ALA A 144 21.54 0.53 6.32
CA ALA A 144 22.04 -0.80 6.64
C ALA A 144 21.79 -1.81 5.50
N ALA A 145 21.31 -1.35 4.33
CA ALA A 145 20.91 -2.19 3.20
C ALA A 145 19.86 -3.27 3.57
N GLU A 146 19.04 -3.02 4.60
CA GLU A 146 17.91 -3.89 4.97
C GLU A 146 16.69 -3.71 4.06
N VAL A 147 16.71 -2.66 3.25
CA VAL A 147 15.64 -2.26 2.35
C VAL A 147 16.25 -2.03 0.98
N ALA A 148 15.63 -2.59 -0.06
CA ALA A 148 16.12 -2.48 -1.43
C ALA A 148 16.05 -1.04 -1.94
N ASP A 149 16.95 -0.68 -2.85
CA ASP A 149 16.99 0.67 -3.43
C ASP A 149 15.69 1.03 -4.16
N ALA A 150 15.05 0.07 -4.83
CA ALA A 150 13.74 0.27 -5.47
C ALA A 150 12.64 0.69 -4.49
N VAL A 151 12.73 0.25 -3.23
CA VAL A 151 11.80 0.67 -2.17
C VAL A 151 12.12 2.10 -1.74
N VAL A 152 13.39 2.44 -1.56
CA VAL A 152 13.79 3.81 -1.21
C VAL A 152 13.33 4.80 -2.29
N ASP A 153 13.52 4.45 -3.56
CA ASP A 153 13.11 5.27 -4.70
C ASP A 153 11.58 5.44 -4.72
N GLU A 154 10.81 4.37 -4.50
CA GLU A 154 9.34 4.44 -4.44
C GLU A 154 8.83 5.21 -3.22
N VAL A 155 9.49 5.09 -2.06
CA VAL A 155 9.17 5.91 -0.88
C VAL A 155 9.38 7.38 -1.18
N CYS A 156 10.53 7.74 -1.76
CA CYS A 156 10.83 9.14 -2.10
C CYS A 156 9.84 9.70 -3.11
N ALA A 157 9.50 8.91 -4.14
CA ALA A 157 8.48 9.26 -5.12
C ALA A 157 7.10 9.44 -4.47
N GLY A 158 6.71 8.52 -3.58
CA GLY A 158 5.47 8.59 -2.80
C GLY A 158 5.38 9.84 -1.95
N LEU A 159 6.43 10.14 -1.18
CA LEU A 159 6.51 11.34 -0.33
C LEU A 159 6.44 12.62 -1.17
N LEU A 160 7.11 12.68 -2.32
CA LEU A 160 6.99 13.84 -3.22
C LEU A 160 5.54 14.04 -3.70
N ARG A 161 4.85 12.96 -4.08
CA ARG A 161 3.44 13.01 -4.53
C ARG A 161 2.47 13.46 -3.43
N LEU A 162 2.79 13.21 -2.16
CA LEU A 162 1.99 13.65 -1.02
C LEU A 162 2.14 15.15 -0.71
N GLY A 163 3.09 15.85 -1.33
CA GLY A 163 3.25 17.30 -1.18
C GLY A 163 3.79 17.71 0.18
N GLU A 164 3.08 18.62 0.88
CA GLU A 164 3.52 19.18 2.16
C GLU A 164 3.71 18.12 3.27
N PRO A 165 2.76 17.19 3.52
CA PRO A 165 2.97 16.08 4.45
C PRO A 165 4.22 15.25 4.15
N GLY A 166 4.45 14.95 2.87
CA GLY A 166 5.61 14.15 2.46
C GLY A 166 6.93 14.91 2.61
N LEU A 167 6.95 16.22 2.34
CA LEU A 167 8.11 17.08 2.61
C LEU A 167 8.41 17.15 4.11
N ALA A 168 7.38 17.29 4.96
CA ALA A 168 7.54 17.33 6.41
C ALA A 168 8.15 16.02 6.94
N GLU A 169 7.68 14.87 6.47
CA GLU A 169 8.25 13.58 6.82
C GLU A 169 9.69 13.43 6.32
N MET A 170 9.97 13.81 5.06
CA MET A 170 11.30 13.70 4.49
C MET A 170 12.32 14.53 5.28
N LYS A 171 11.98 15.75 5.73
CA LYS A 171 12.88 16.58 6.55
C LYS A 171 13.36 15.87 7.82
N MET A 172 12.53 15.01 8.41
CA MET A 172 12.90 14.26 9.62
C MET A 172 13.80 13.06 9.31
N ARG A 173 13.70 12.51 8.09
CA ARG A 173 14.29 11.21 7.73
C ARG A 173 15.38 11.26 6.68
N ILE A 174 15.61 12.40 6.04
CA ILE A 174 16.62 12.54 4.98
C ILE A 174 18.03 12.16 5.43
N GLY A 175 18.35 12.30 6.72
CA GLY A 175 19.60 11.84 7.31
C GLY A 175 19.78 10.31 7.33
N LEU A 176 18.70 9.53 7.19
CA LEU A 176 18.71 8.07 7.08
C LEU A 176 19.14 7.57 5.69
N LEU A 177 19.31 8.47 4.73
CA LEU A 177 19.71 8.13 3.37
C LEU A 177 21.21 8.39 3.18
N GLY A 178 21.86 7.59 2.35
CA GLY A 178 23.23 7.85 1.92
C GLY A 178 23.34 9.11 1.04
N PRO A 179 24.52 9.75 0.96
CA PRO A 179 24.78 10.89 0.07
C PRO A 179 24.32 10.69 -1.36
N ASP A 180 24.59 9.51 -1.96
CA ASP A 180 24.26 9.25 -3.36
C ASP A 180 22.75 9.20 -3.59
N ARG A 181 21.99 8.67 -2.63
CA ARG A 181 20.51 8.67 -2.69
C ARG A 181 19.96 10.08 -2.57
N ARG A 182 20.53 10.92 -1.70
CA ARG A 182 20.13 12.35 -1.60
C ARG A 182 20.45 13.14 -2.86
N VAL A 183 21.57 12.85 -3.53
CA VAL A 183 21.88 13.42 -4.86
C VAL A 183 20.86 12.96 -5.90
N TRP A 184 20.49 11.67 -5.90
CA TRP A 184 19.44 11.15 -6.78
C TRP A 184 18.10 11.87 -6.57
N ILE A 185 17.69 12.12 -5.32
CA ILE A 185 16.46 12.87 -5.01
C ILE A 185 16.48 14.26 -5.65
N ALA A 186 17.61 14.97 -5.61
CA ALA A 186 17.73 16.29 -6.25
C ALA A 186 17.42 16.21 -7.76
N GLY A 187 17.96 15.19 -8.44
CA GLY A 187 17.69 14.94 -9.86
C GLY A 187 16.24 14.54 -10.12
N TYR A 188 15.68 13.65 -9.29
CA TYR A 188 14.30 13.17 -9.42
C TYR A 188 13.29 14.31 -9.24
N VAL A 189 13.43 15.11 -8.18
CA VAL A 189 12.58 16.28 -7.90
C VAL A 189 12.65 17.29 -9.04
N ASN A 190 13.84 17.49 -9.63
CA ASN A 190 13.99 18.38 -10.77
C ASN A 190 13.25 17.87 -12.02
N ALA A 191 13.35 16.57 -12.29
CA ALA A 191 12.73 15.94 -13.45
C ALA A 191 11.20 15.87 -13.34
N VAL A 192 10.67 15.55 -12.16
CA VAL A 192 9.21 15.44 -11.93
C VAL A 192 8.55 16.82 -11.84
N GLY A 193 9.21 17.77 -11.20
CA GLY A 193 8.68 19.12 -11.00
C GLY A 193 7.53 19.20 -10.01
N GLY A 194 6.60 20.12 -10.29
CA GLY A 194 5.41 20.36 -9.47
C GLY A 194 5.55 21.49 -8.42
N PRO A 195 4.46 21.79 -7.70
CA PRO A 195 4.35 22.98 -6.84
C PRO A 195 5.32 22.97 -5.66
N TYR A 196 5.74 21.78 -5.21
CA TYR A 196 6.65 21.62 -4.08
C TYR A 196 8.12 21.48 -4.49
N ARG A 197 8.44 21.44 -5.79
CA ARG A 197 9.81 21.24 -6.31
C ARG A 197 10.82 22.13 -5.59
N ARG A 198 10.55 23.43 -5.53
CA ARG A 198 11.47 24.40 -4.93
C ARG A 198 11.70 24.14 -3.44
N LEU A 199 10.64 23.83 -2.68
CA LEU A 199 10.77 23.54 -1.24
C LEU A 199 11.61 22.28 -0.97
N TRP A 200 11.50 21.27 -1.84
CA TRP A 200 12.33 20.07 -1.77
C TRP A 200 13.80 20.37 -2.08
N LEU A 201 14.07 21.17 -3.11
CA LEU A 201 15.44 21.58 -3.46
C LEU A 201 16.05 22.50 -2.40
N ASP A 202 15.27 23.41 -1.81
CA ASP A 202 15.71 24.28 -0.72
C ASP A 202 16.08 23.47 0.54
N MET A 203 15.35 22.38 0.83
CA MET A 203 15.74 21.44 1.89
C MET A 203 17.10 20.78 1.60
N LEU A 204 17.34 20.36 0.36
CA LEU A 204 18.60 19.71 -0.06
C LEU A 204 19.77 20.70 -0.13
N LEU A 205 19.52 21.99 -0.37
CA LEU A 205 20.54 23.04 -0.28
C LEU A 205 21.09 23.21 1.15
N ALA A 206 20.29 22.86 2.16
CA ALA A 206 20.70 22.89 3.55
C ALA A 206 21.41 21.61 4.01
N ASP A 207 21.64 20.63 3.11
CA ASP A 207 22.30 19.37 3.45
C ASP A 207 23.75 19.59 3.90
N ALA A 208 24.24 18.75 4.82
CA ALA A 208 25.62 18.81 5.30
C ALA A 208 26.64 18.40 4.21
N GLU A 209 26.23 17.53 3.28
CA GLU A 209 27.08 17.00 2.22
C GLU A 209 27.20 17.98 1.04
N PRO A 210 28.42 18.44 0.68
CA PRO A 210 28.62 19.35 -0.44
C PRO A 210 28.04 18.85 -1.77
N ARG A 211 28.19 17.55 -2.08
CA ARG A 211 27.68 16.96 -3.33
C ARG A 211 26.17 17.09 -3.47
N VAL A 212 25.44 17.00 -2.36
CA VAL A 212 23.97 17.14 -2.33
C VAL A 212 23.58 18.59 -2.56
N ARG A 213 24.26 19.53 -1.88
CA ARG A 213 24.04 20.97 -2.08
C ARG A 213 24.30 21.40 -3.52
N ASP A 214 25.40 20.93 -4.11
CA ASP A 214 25.76 21.25 -5.50
C ASP A 214 24.72 20.71 -6.50
N ALA A 215 24.21 19.50 -6.27
CA ALA A 215 23.15 18.91 -7.09
C ALA A 215 21.84 19.71 -7.00
N ALA A 216 21.45 20.14 -5.80
CA ALA A 216 20.27 20.97 -5.60
C ALA A 216 20.42 22.37 -6.21
N ALA A 217 21.60 22.98 -6.07
CA ALA A 217 21.91 24.29 -6.67
C ALA A 217 21.84 24.24 -8.21
N LYS A 218 22.39 23.17 -8.80
CA LYS A 218 22.30 22.94 -10.25
C LYS A 218 20.86 22.81 -10.72
N ALA A 219 20.06 21.98 -10.05
CA ALA A 219 18.64 21.82 -10.36
C ALA A 219 17.89 23.15 -10.31
N LEU A 220 18.11 23.98 -9.29
CA LEU A 220 17.49 25.31 -9.19
C LEU A 220 17.95 26.30 -10.27
N ALA A 221 19.19 26.19 -10.75
CA ALA A 221 19.71 27.06 -11.80
C ALA A 221 19.09 26.77 -13.17
N GLU A 222 18.77 25.51 -13.48
CA GLU A 222 18.13 25.10 -14.74
C GLU A 222 16.74 25.75 -14.93
N ASP A 223 16.04 26.01 -13.83
CA ASP A 223 14.74 26.70 -13.82
C ASP A 223 14.84 28.17 -14.31
N ARG A 224 15.95 28.84 -14.00
CA ARG A 224 16.18 30.24 -14.41
C ARG A 224 16.49 30.36 -15.90
N VAL A 225 17.07 29.33 -16.49
CA VAL A 225 17.34 29.28 -17.93
C VAL A 225 16.03 29.03 -18.68
N ALA A 226 15.18 28.11 -18.20
CA ALA A 226 13.88 27.83 -18.81
C ALA A 226 12.87 28.99 -18.69
N ALA A 227 12.94 29.78 -17.61
CA ALA A 227 12.07 30.96 -17.42
C ALA A 227 12.55 32.22 -18.16
N GLY A 228 13.77 32.22 -18.70
CA GLY A 228 14.38 33.34 -19.44
C GLY A 228 14.42 33.17 -20.96
N SER A 229 13.87 32.06 -21.48
CA SER A 229 13.74 31.70 -22.89
C SER A 229 12.29 31.68 -23.34
#